data_AF-P83997-F1
#
_entry.id   AF-P83997-F1
#
_cell.length_a   1.000
_cell.length_b   1.000
_cell.length_c   1.000
_cell.angle_alpha   90.00
_cell.angle_beta   90.00
_cell.angle_gamma   90.00
#
_symmetry.space_group_name_H-M   'P 1'
#
loop_
_entity.id
_entity.type
_entity.pdbx_description
1 polymer ?
#
loop_
_entity_poly.entity_id
_entity_poly.type
_entity_poly.pdbx_seq_one_letter_code
_entity_poly.pdbx_strand_id
1 'polypeptide(L)' 'QWIPGQSCTNADCGEGQCCTGGSYNRHCQSLSDDGKPCQRPNKYDEYKFGCPCKEGLMCQVINYCQKK' A
#
# COMPACT_ATOMS: atom_id res chain seq x y z
N GLN A 1 -10.08 -2.03 12.86
CA GLN A 1 -9.16 -0.88 12.90
C GLN A 1 -7.82 -1.37 13.43
N TRP A 2 -6.73 -1.08 12.71
CA TRP A 2 -5.38 -1.48 13.08
C TRP A 2 -4.88 -0.81 14.37
N ILE A 3 -4.02 -1.52 15.12
CA ILE A 3 -3.40 -1.07 16.37
C ILE A 3 -1.90 -0.84 16.14
N PRO A 4 -1.35 0.35 16.46
CA PRO A 4 0.07 0.63 16.35
C PRO A 4 0.97 -0.38 17.07
N GLY A 5 1.99 -0.88 16.37
CA GLY A 5 2.94 -1.87 16.90
C GLY A 5 2.54 -3.33 16.70
N GLN A 6 1.31 -3.63 16.27
CA GLN A 6 0.91 -4.96 15.84
C GLN A 6 1.25 -5.18 14.36
N SER A 7 1.68 -6.40 14.02
CA SER A 7 1.74 -6.82 12.61
C SER A 7 0.33 -6.76 12.01
N CYS A 8 0.16 -6.02 10.92
CA CYS A 8 -1.10 -5.97 10.18
C CYS A 8 -1.16 -7.02 9.09
N THR A 9 -2.34 -7.26 8.56
CA THR A 9 -2.66 -7.65 7.18
C THR A 9 -3.42 -6.51 6.52
N ASN A 10 -3.65 -6.54 5.21
CA ASN A 10 -4.43 -5.48 4.57
C ASN A 10 -5.87 -5.41 5.08
N ALA A 11 -6.44 -6.55 5.51
CA ALA A 11 -7.76 -6.60 6.12
C ALA A 11 -7.83 -5.88 7.49
N ASP A 12 -6.69 -5.66 8.16
CA ASP A 12 -6.64 -4.98 9.45
C ASP A 12 -6.58 -3.45 9.30
N CYS A 13 -6.10 -2.97 8.16
CA CYS A 13 -5.93 -1.55 7.87
C CYS A 13 -7.26 -0.88 7.55
N GLY A 14 -7.34 0.43 7.80
CA GLY A 14 -8.53 1.21 7.48
C GLY A 14 -8.76 1.35 5.98
N GLU A 15 -9.91 1.88 5.61
CA GLU A 15 -10.19 2.26 4.23
C GLU A 15 -9.11 3.23 3.70
N GLY A 16 -8.69 3.04 2.45
CA GLY A 16 -7.64 3.87 1.85
C GLY A 16 -6.25 3.61 2.42
N GLN A 17 -6.04 2.48 3.11
CA GLN A 17 -4.74 2.03 3.60
C GLN A 17 -4.41 0.63 3.08
N CYS A 18 -3.12 0.29 3.11
CA CYS A 18 -2.63 -1.06 2.93
C CYS A 18 -1.58 -1.38 4.01
N CYS A 19 -1.29 -2.65 4.23
CA CYS A 19 -0.24 -3.07 5.13
C CYS A 19 1.07 -3.27 4.35
N THR A 20 2.09 -2.49 4.69
CA THR A 20 3.42 -2.55 4.07
C THR A 20 4.47 -3.06 5.05
N GLY A 21 5.63 -3.47 4.53
CA GLY A 21 6.82 -3.81 5.33
C GLY A 21 7.23 -5.28 5.22
N GLY A 22 8.37 -5.60 5.84
CA GLY A 22 8.83 -6.98 6.01
C GLY A 22 8.18 -7.64 7.22
N SER A 23 8.48 -8.93 7.43
CA SER A 23 7.84 -9.76 8.46
C SER A 23 7.90 -9.19 9.89
N TYR A 24 8.91 -8.36 10.20
CA TYR A 24 9.13 -7.79 11.53
C TYR A 24 8.73 -6.32 11.67
N ASN A 25 8.33 -5.66 10.59
CA ASN A 25 8.04 -4.22 10.57
C ASN A 25 6.79 -3.90 9.75
N ARG A 26 5.81 -4.78 9.78
CA ARG A 26 4.52 -4.57 9.13
C ARG A 26 3.75 -3.43 9.78
N HIS A 27 3.23 -2.51 8.99
CA HIS A 27 2.43 -1.38 9.46
C HIS A 27 1.43 -0.93 8.39
N CYS A 28 0.32 -0.35 8.84
CA CYS A 28 -0.65 0.24 7.93
C CYS A 28 -0.12 1.58 7.41
N GLN A 29 -0.18 1.77 6.10
CA GLN A 29 0.19 3.00 5.41
C GLN A 29 -0.93 3.40 4.47
N SER A 30 -1.14 4.69 4.25
CA SER A 30 -2.07 5.18 3.24
C SER A 30 -1.69 4.69 1.83
N LEU A 31 -2.72 4.47 0.98
CA LEU A 31 -2.54 4.29 -0.45
C LEU A 31 -1.74 5.46 -1.06
N SER A 32 -0.94 5.18 -2.07
CA SER A 32 0.01 6.14 -2.65
C SER A 32 -0.68 7.23 -3.47
N ASP A 33 -0.25 8.47 -3.25
CA ASP A 33 -0.70 9.66 -3.98
C ASP A 33 -0.05 9.79 -5.37
N ASP A 34 -0.59 10.68 -6.20
CA ASP A 34 -0.03 11.05 -7.50
C ASP A 34 1.44 11.50 -7.37
N GLY A 35 2.30 11.00 -8.25
CA GLY A 35 3.74 11.25 -8.21
C GLY A 35 4.49 10.59 -7.03
N LYS A 36 3.86 9.71 -6.24
CA LYS A 36 4.53 8.94 -5.18
C LYS A 36 4.88 7.51 -5.64
N PRO A 37 5.93 6.91 -5.05
CA PRO A 37 6.24 5.50 -5.27
C PRO A 37 5.05 4.59 -4.94
N CYS A 38 4.90 3.53 -5.72
CA CYS A 38 3.82 2.57 -5.56
C CYS A 38 4.27 1.14 -5.84
N GLN A 39 3.50 0.20 -5.33
CA GLN A 39 3.57 -1.18 -5.73
C GLN A 39 2.27 -1.55 -6.46
N ARG A 40 2.39 -2.26 -7.58
CA ARG A 40 1.19 -2.73 -8.29
C ARG A 40 0.39 -3.70 -7.42
N PRO A 41 -0.96 -3.62 -7.46
CA PRO A 41 -1.80 -4.65 -6.87
C PRO A 41 -1.36 -6.05 -7.33
N ASN A 42 -1.35 -6.99 -6.40
CA ASN A 42 -1.03 -8.38 -6.69
C ASN A 42 -2.07 -9.29 -6.05
N LYS A 43 -2.11 -10.55 -6.50
CA LYS A 43 -3.14 -11.51 -6.08
C LYS A 43 -3.09 -11.90 -4.60
N TYR A 44 -2.00 -11.59 -3.90
CA TYR A 44 -1.83 -11.91 -2.47
C TYR A 44 -2.11 -10.71 -1.58
N ASP A 45 -2.28 -9.52 -2.17
CA ASP A 45 -2.46 -8.27 -1.46
C ASP A 45 -1.31 -8.00 -0.45
N GLU A 46 -0.10 -8.43 -0.81
CA GLU A 46 1.11 -8.23 0.01
C GLU A 46 2.00 -7.14 -0.58
N TYR A 47 2.31 -6.13 0.22
CA TYR A 47 3.09 -4.98 -0.20
C TYR A 47 4.34 -4.83 0.65
N LYS A 48 5.51 -4.74 0.01
CA LYS A 48 6.80 -4.67 0.72
C LYS A 48 7.36 -3.24 0.75
N PHE A 49 7.29 -2.54 -0.38
CA PHE A 49 7.99 -1.27 -0.58
C PHE A 49 7.05 -0.06 -0.66
N GLY A 50 5.74 -0.29 -0.84
CA GLY A 50 4.75 0.78 -0.89
C GLY A 50 3.36 0.24 -1.19
N CYS A 51 2.34 1.04 -0.95
CA CYS A 51 0.97 0.68 -1.26
C CYS A 51 0.65 0.81 -2.76
N PRO A 52 -0.47 0.21 -3.21
CA PRO A 52 -1.12 0.61 -4.44
C PRO A 52 -1.46 2.09 -4.44
N CYS A 53 -1.66 2.63 -5.64
CA CYS A 53 -2.13 4.00 -5.78
C CYS A 53 -3.56 4.15 -5.27
N LYS A 54 -3.90 5.36 -4.83
CA LYS A 54 -5.29 5.76 -4.59
C LYS A 54 -6.14 5.57 -5.85
N GLU A 55 -7.45 5.47 -5.65
CA GLU A 55 -8.40 5.37 -6.75
C GLU A 55 -8.20 6.49 -7.79
N GLY A 56 -8.43 6.18 -9.06
CA GLY A 56 -8.23 7.10 -10.19
C GLY A 56 -6.78 7.20 -10.68
N LEU A 57 -5.81 6.64 -9.96
CA LEU A 57 -4.41 6.58 -10.35
C LEU A 57 -4.03 5.16 -10.83
N MET A 58 -2.94 5.09 -11.58
CA MET A 58 -2.32 3.85 -12.05
C MET A 58 -0.86 3.80 -11.60
N CYS A 59 -0.43 2.65 -11.08
CA CYS A 59 0.98 2.42 -10.77
C CYS A 59 1.75 2.06 -12.05
N GLN A 60 2.49 3.04 -12.57
CA GLN A 60 3.19 2.93 -13.85
C GLN A 60 4.40 1.99 -13.76
N VAL A 61 5.00 1.67 -14.91
CA VAL A 61 6.19 0.79 -14.98
C VAL A 61 7.40 1.33 -14.24
N ILE A 62 7.48 2.65 -14.08
CA ILE A 62 8.48 3.32 -13.25
C ILE A 62 8.21 3.18 -11.74
N ASN A 63 7.14 2.48 -11.34
CA ASN A 63 6.67 2.31 -9.95
C ASN A 63 6.31 3.64 -9.26
N TYR A 64 5.72 4.56 -10.01
CA TYR A 64 5.11 5.79 -9.48
C TYR A 64 3.65 5.87 -9.89
N CYS A 65 2.82 6.41 -9.00
CA CYS A 65 1.42 6.69 -9.30
C CYS A 65 1.33 7.86 -10.26
N GLN A 66 0.49 7.69 -11.29
CA GLN A 66 0.11 8.76 -12.20
C GLN A 66 -1.39 8.64 -12.48
N LYS A 67 -2.02 9.74 -12.90
CA LYS A 67 -3.39 9.68 -13.44
C LYS A 67 -3.44 8.69 -14.60
N LYS A 68 -4.56 7.98 -14.68
CA LYS A 68 -4.87 7.09 -15.81
C LYS A 68 -4.95 7.85 -17.13
#